data_AF-A0A528D704-F1
#
_entry.id   AF-A0A528D704-F1
#
_cell.length_a   1.000
_cell.length_b   1.000
_cell.length_c   1.000
_cell.angle_alpha   90.00
_cell.angle_beta   90.00
_cell.angle_gamma   90.00
#
_symmetry.space_group_name_H-M   'P 1'
#
loop_
_entity.id
_entity.type
_entity.pdbx_description
1 polymer ?
#
loop_
_entity_poly.entity_id
_entity_poly.type
_entity_poly.pdbx_seq_one_letter_code
_entity_poly.pdbx_strand_id
1 'polypeptide(L)'
;MPSLFDILAQAQNGNGMQALAQQFGLSQQQTLSAVEALLPAFSQGLKRNTSDPYGLGSFLTAMASGQHAKYFEDASRAFSPQGV
;
A
#
# COMPACT_ATOMS: atom_id res chain seq x y z
N MET A 1 -5.11 -13.98 -12.21
CA MET A 1 -4.13 -12.97 -11.76
C MET A 1 -4.52 -12.60 -10.35
N PRO A 2 -3.60 -12.61 -9.36
CA PRO A 2 -3.93 -12.18 -8.00
C PRO A 2 -4.51 -10.77 -8.06
N SER A 3 -5.56 -10.51 -7.29
CA SER A 3 -6.09 -9.16 -7.15
C SER A 3 -5.05 -8.29 -6.46
N LEU A 4 -5.19 -6.96 -6.59
CA LEU A 4 -4.34 -6.02 -5.87
C LEU A 4 -4.37 -6.25 -4.36
N PHE A 5 -5.51 -6.71 -3.83
CA PHE A 5 -5.63 -7.16 -2.45
C PHE A 5 -4.79 -8.37 -2.14
N ASP A 6 -4.83 -9.41 -2.98
CA ASP A 6 -4.01 -10.61 -2.79
C ASP A 6 -2.53 -10.25 -2.79
N ILE A 7 -2.12 -9.33 -3.67
CA ILE A 7 -0.75 -8.81 -3.71
C ILE A 7 -0.41 -8.08 -2.40
N LEU A 8 -1.28 -7.21 -1.89
CA LEU A 8 -1.05 -6.47 -0.64
C LEU A 8 -1.07 -7.37 0.60
N ALA A 9 -1.98 -8.34 0.65
CA ALA A 9 -2.13 -9.30 1.75
C ALA A 9 -0.95 -10.28 1.78
N GLN A 10 -0.42 -10.65 0.62
CA GLN A 10 0.76 -11.52 0.50
C GLN A 10 2.08 -10.73 0.52
N ALA A 11 2.03 -9.42 0.27
CA ALA A 11 3.20 -8.57 0.36
C ALA A 11 3.81 -8.69 1.76
N GLN A 12 5.13 -8.90 1.79
CA GLN A 12 5.90 -9.07 3.03
C GLN A 12 5.43 -10.26 3.90
N ASN A 13 4.96 -11.37 3.30
CA ASN A 13 4.43 -12.53 4.03
C ASN A 13 3.27 -12.19 4.98
N GLY A 14 2.53 -11.10 4.72
CA GLY A 14 1.45 -10.63 5.59
C GLY A 14 1.89 -9.70 6.74
N ASN A 15 3.19 -9.38 6.84
CA ASN A 15 3.71 -8.45 7.86
C ASN A 15 3.12 -7.03 7.72
N GLY A 16 2.78 -6.60 6.51
CA GLY A 16 2.13 -5.30 6.28
C GLY A 16 0.77 -5.19 6.97
N MET A 17 -0.01 -6.28 6.96
CA MET A 17 -1.31 -6.33 7.66
C MET A 17 -1.13 -6.31 9.18
N GLN A 18 -0.09 -6.96 9.70
CA GLN A 18 0.23 -6.90 11.13
C GLN A 18 0.70 -5.50 11.56
N ALA A 19 1.49 -4.82 10.74
CA ALA A 19 1.92 -3.44 11.00
C ALA A 19 0.72 -2.48 11.04
N LEU A 20 -0.23 -2.62 10.10
CA LEU A 20 -1.48 -1.85 10.11
C LEU A 20 -2.32 -2.14 11.36
N ALA A 21 -2.46 -3.42 11.72
CA ALA A 21 -3.17 -3.83 12.92
C ALA A 21 -2.58 -3.19 14.19
N GLN A 22 -1.26 -3.21 14.35
CA GLN A 22 -0.56 -2.60 15.48
C GLN A 22 -0.70 -1.08 15.48
N GLN A 23 -0.52 -0.43 14.33
CA GLN A 23 -0.59 1.03 14.21
C GLN A 23 -1.95 1.59 14.60
N PHE A 24 -3.03 0.91 14.21
CA PHE A 24 -4.41 1.37 14.44
C PHE A 24 -5.11 0.66 15.62
N GLY A 25 -4.41 -0.22 16.34
CA GLY A 25 -4.99 -0.99 17.45
C GLY A 25 -6.13 -1.92 17.01
N LEU A 26 -6.07 -2.45 15.79
CA LEU A 26 -7.09 -3.30 15.20
C LEU A 26 -6.75 -4.78 15.39
N SER A 27 -7.78 -5.62 15.49
CA SER A 27 -7.59 -7.06 15.30
C SER A 27 -7.25 -7.39 13.84
N GLN A 28 -6.69 -8.58 13.60
CA GLN A 28 -6.37 -9.03 12.25
C GLN A 28 -7.60 -9.03 11.34
N GLN A 29 -8.75 -9.49 11.85
CA GLN A 29 -10.01 -9.50 11.11
C GLN A 29 -10.49 -8.09 10.77
N GLN A 30 -10.42 -7.16 11.72
CA GLN A 30 -10.80 -5.76 11.49
C GLN A 30 -9.88 -5.10 10.47
N THR A 31 -8.59 -5.42 10.50
CA THR A 31 -7.63 -4.89 9.53
C THR A 31 -7.92 -5.39 8.12
N LEU A 32 -8.22 -6.69 7.96
CA LEU A 32 -8.64 -7.26 6.67
C LEU A 32 -9.88 -6.55 6.13
N SER A 33 -10.94 -6.45 6.92
CA SER A 33 -12.18 -5.78 6.49
C SER A 33 -11.98 -4.31 6.18
N ALA A 34 -11.14 -3.60 6.93
CA ALA A 34 -10.80 -2.21 6.65
C ALA A 34 -10.06 -2.06 5.32
N VAL A 35 -9.04 -2.90 5.07
CA VAL A 35 -8.31 -2.89 3.80
C VAL A 35 -9.23 -3.23 2.64
N GLU A 36 -10.06 -4.27 2.76
CA GLU A 36 -11.06 -4.65 1.76
C GLU A 36 -11.99 -3.49 1.39
N ALA A 37 -12.49 -2.76 2.40
CA ALA A 37 -13.38 -1.62 2.19
C ALA A 37 -12.69 -0.43 1.48
N LEU A 38 -11.37 -0.28 1.64
CA LEU A 38 -10.57 0.80 1.04
C LEU A 38 -10.11 0.50 -0.40
N LEU A 39 -10.05 -0.79 -0.79
CA LEU A 39 -9.59 -1.21 -2.13
C LEU A 39 -10.29 -0.53 -3.31
N PRO A 40 -11.63 -0.32 -3.32
CA PRO A 40 -12.29 0.28 -4.47
C PRO A 40 -11.79 1.70 -4.71
N ALA A 41 -11.66 2.51 -3.65
CA ALA A 41 -11.15 3.86 -3.72
C ALA A 41 -9.67 3.90 -4.12
N PHE A 42 -8.85 3.01 -3.56
CA PHE A 42 -7.44 2.87 -3.92
C PHE A 42 -7.27 2.53 -5.41
N SER A 43 -8.03 1.55 -5.90
CA SER A 43 -7.99 1.12 -7.30
C SER A 43 -8.45 2.22 -8.26
N GLN A 44 -9.47 2.99 -7.88
CA GLN A 44 -9.92 4.16 -8.63
C GLN A 44 -8.85 5.26 -8.66
N GLY A 45 -8.21 5.55 -7.52
CA GLY A 45 -7.11 6.51 -7.43
C GLY A 45 -5.92 6.11 -8.28
N LEU A 46 -5.50 4.84 -8.22
CA LEU A 46 -4.42 4.31 -9.05
C LEU A 46 -4.76 4.43 -10.54
N LYS A 47 -5.94 3.98 -10.96
CA LYS A 47 -6.40 4.11 -12.34
C LYS A 47 -6.34 5.56 -12.79
N ARG A 48 -6.86 6.50 -11.99
CA ARG A 48 -6.85 7.94 -12.30
C ARG A 48 -5.43 8.48 -12.42
N ASN A 49 -4.52 8.09 -11.52
CA ASN A 49 -3.13 8.50 -11.57
C ASN A 49 -2.42 7.99 -12.83
N THR A 50 -2.73 6.78 -13.28
CA THR A 50 -2.14 6.20 -14.50
C THR A 50 -2.93 6.51 -15.77
N SER A 51 -4.04 7.27 -15.69
CA SER A 51 -4.89 7.57 -16.86
C SER A 51 -4.31 8.69 -17.75
N ASP A 52 -3.36 9.48 -17.22
CA ASP A 52 -2.68 10.54 -17.96
C ASP A 52 -1.16 10.26 -18.04
N PRO A 53 -0.48 10.56 -19.17
CA PRO A 53 0.96 10.34 -19.34
C PRO A 53 1.84 10.91 -18.22
N TYR A 54 1.48 12.06 -17.64
CA TYR A 54 2.27 12.68 -16.57
C TYR A 54 2.18 11.89 -15.26
N GLY A 55 0.98 11.46 -14.88
CA GLY A 55 0.76 10.67 -13.66
C GLY A 55 1.35 9.26 -13.80
N LEU A 56 1.27 8.67 -15.00
CA LEU A 56 1.97 7.42 -15.30
C LEU A 56 3.50 7.59 -15.20
N GLY A 57 4.06 8.65 -15.78
CA GLY A 57 5.50 8.95 -15.68
C GLY A 57 5.95 9.10 -14.22
N SER A 58 5.21 9.89 -13.44
CA SER A 58 5.48 10.09 -12.01
C SER A 58 5.43 8.79 -11.22
N PHE A 59 4.44 7.93 -11.51
CA PHE A 59 4.32 6.61 -10.90
C PHE A 59 5.52 5.70 -11.25
N LEU A 60 5.92 5.66 -12.52
CA LEU A 60 7.07 4.86 -12.96
C LEU A 60 8.38 5.37 -12.33
N THR A 61 8.56 6.68 -12.23
CA THR A 61 9.71 7.26 -11.52
C THR A 61 9.71 6.89 -10.03
N ALA A 62 8.56 6.94 -9.36
CA ALA A 62 8.44 6.53 -7.95
C ALA A 62 8.81 5.05 -7.77
N MET A 63 8.36 4.17 -8.66
CA MET A 63 8.72 2.76 -8.65
C MET A 63 10.22 2.54 -8.95
N ALA A 64 10.77 3.25 -9.94
CA ALA A 64 12.18 3.13 -10.32
C ALA A 64 13.14 3.74 -9.29
N SER A 65 12.67 4.65 -8.45
CA SER A 65 13.50 5.34 -7.44
C SER A 65 14.09 4.41 -6.38
N GLY A 66 13.53 3.21 -6.20
CA GLY A 66 13.91 2.28 -5.13
C GLY A 66 13.54 2.76 -3.73
N GLN A 67 12.91 3.95 -3.61
CA GLN A 67 12.59 4.58 -2.34
C GLN A 67 11.53 3.79 -1.55
N HIS A 68 10.87 2.81 -2.16
CA HIS A 68 9.97 1.87 -1.47
C HIS A 68 10.71 0.86 -0.58
N ALA A 69 12.00 0.60 -0.81
CA ALA A 69 12.77 -0.43 -0.10
C ALA A 69 12.85 -0.15 1.40
N LYS A 70 13.01 1.12 1.79
CA LYS A 70 13.02 1.53 3.21
C LYS A 70 11.73 1.20 3.96
N TYR A 71 10.58 1.15 3.28
CA TYR A 71 9.29 0.79 3.89
C TYR A 71 9.10 -0.74 3.96
N PHE A 72 9.83 -1.48 3.13
CA PHE A 72 9.89 -2.93 3.20
C PHE A 72 10.79 -3.40 4.35
N GLU A 73 11.94 -2.74 4.53
CA GLU A 73 12.85 -3.00 5.65
C GLU A 73 12.26 -2.56 6.99
N ASP A 74 11.53 -1.44 6.99
CA ASP A 74 10.95 -0.84 8.19
C ASP A 74 9.57 -0.23 7.87
N ALA A 75 8.52 -1.02 8.09
CA ALA A 75 7.15 -0.61 7.86
C ALA A 75 6.71 0.59 8.72
N SER A 76 7.36 0.84 9.86
CA SER A 76 7.02 1.98 10.73
C SER A 76 7.27 3.32 10.04
N ARG A 77 8.20 3.37 9.09
CA ARG A 77 8.49 4.57 8.27
C ARG A 77 7.34 4.98 7.38
N ALA A 78 6.40 4.08 7.06
CA ALA A 78 5.21 4.44 6.31
C ALA A 78 4.26 5.34 7.12
N PHE A 79 4.36 5.29 8.45
CA PHE A 79 3.53 6.09 9.37
C PHE A 79 4.24 7.35 9.88
N SER A 80 5.46 7.64 9.40
CA SER A 80 6.17 8.87 9.72
C SER A 80 5.76 10.01 8.78
N PRO A 81 6.06 11.28 9.11
CA PRO A 81 5.77 12.42 8.22
C PRO A 81 6.37 12.33 6.82
N GLN A 82 7.38 11.47 6.61
CA GLN A 82 7.99 11.23 5.30
C GLN A 82 7.24 10.17 4.46
N GLY A 83 6.31 9.44 5.08
CA GLY A 83 5.47 8.43 4.44
C GLY A 83 4.08 8.93 4.05
N VAL A 84 3.66 10.13 4.51
CA VAL A 84 2.34 10.74 4.27
C VAL A 84 2.40 11.89 3.27
#